data_AF-A0A848NFE5-F1
#
_entry.id   AF-A0A848NFE5-F1
#
_cell.length_a   1.000
_cell.length_b   1.000
_cell.length_c   1.000
_cell.angle_alpha   90.00
_cell.angle_beta   90.00
_cell.angle_gamma   90.00
#
_symmetry.space_group_name_H-M   'P 1'
#
loop_
_entity.id
_entity.type
_entity.pdbx_description
1 polymer ?
#
loop_
_entity_poly.entity_id
_entity_poly.type
_entity_poly.pdbx_seq_one_letter_code
_entity_poly.pdbx_strand_id
1 'polypeptide(L)' 'MNSRRLALFDLDHTLLPLDSDYQWADYLARTGRAGDPDEARRQNDDLMDRYN' A
#
# COMPACT_ATOMS: atom_id res chain seq x y z
N MET A 1 10.77 12.09 -37.00
CA MET A 1 10.82 12.08 -35.52
C MET A 1 10.08 10.84 -35.03
N ASN A 2 10.78 9.91 -34.40
CA ASN A 2 10.17 8.67 -33.91
C ASN A 2 9.46 8.99 -32.59
N SER A 3 8.14 9.23 -32.66
CA SER A 3 7.34 9.55 -31.48
C SER A 3 7.16 8.27 -30.67
N ARG A 4 7.93 8.13 -29.59
CA ARG A 4 7.79 6.99 -28.68
C ARG A 4 6.41 7.08 -28.02
N ARG A 5 5.52 6.14 -28.34
CA ARG A 5 4.24 6.00 -27.67
C ARG A 5 4.48 5.46 -26.26
N LEU A 6 4.19 6.28 -25.25
CA LEU A 6 4.28 5.94 -23.84
C LEU A 6 2.87 5.86 -23.26
N ALA A 7 2.59 4.80 -22.52
CA ALA A 7 1.42 4.69 -21.67
C ALA A 7 1.90 4.52 -20.23
N LEU A 8 1.30 5.28 -19.31
CA LEU A 8 1.53 5.17 -17.88
C LEU A 8 0.24 4.70 -17.24
N PHE A 9 0.37 3.78 -16.30
CA PHE A 9 -0.73 3.29 -15.49
C PHE A 9 -0.40 3.58 -14.05
N ASP A 10 -1.42 4.01 -13.33
CA ASP A 10 -1.38 4.02 -11.88
C ASP A 10 -1.30 2.59 -11.33
N LEU A 11 -0.87 2.43 -10.09
CA LEU A 11 -0.65 1.11 -9.51
C LEU A 11 -1.92 0.59 -8.81
N ASP A 12 -2.31 1.25 -7.75
CA ASP A 12 -3.39 0.80 -6.87
C ASP A 12 -4.75 1.03 -7.51
N HIS A 13 -5.63 0.05 -7.38
CA HIS A 13 -6.93 -0.02 -8.03
C HIS A 13 -6.92 0.16 -9.57
N THR A 14 -5.75 0.20 -10.20
CA THR A 14 -5.57 0.25 -11.66
C THR A 14 -4.89 -1.02 -12.18
N LEU A 15 -3.68 -1.32 -11.70
CA LEU A 15 -2.95 -2.55 -12.02
C LEU A 15 -3.13 -3.63 -10.95
N LEU A 16 -3.27 -3.22 -9.69
CA LEU A 16 -3.46 -4.12 -8.54
C LEU A 16 -4.85 -3.88 -7.92
N PRO A 17 -5.59 -4.93 -7.54
CA PRO A 17 -6.89 -4.79 -6.89
C PRO A 17 -6.76 -4.59 -5.37
N LEU A 18 -5.79 -3.79 -4.93
CA LEU A 18 -5.49 -3.53 -3.52
C LEU A 18 -4.80 -2.17 -3.34
N ASP A 19 -4.70 -1.74 -2.09
CA ASP A 19 -3.88 -0.61 -1.63
C ASP A 19 -2.49 -1.13 -1.21
N SER A 20 -1.46 -0.74 -1.97
CA SER A 20 -0.11 -1.29 -1.78
C SER A 20 0.56 -0.82 -0.49
N ASP A 21 0.27 0.40 -0.04
CA ASP A 21 0.82 0.98 1.20
C ASP A 21 0.25 0.25 2.43
N TYR A 22 -1.06 0.01 2.46
CA TYR A 22 -1.71 -0.74 3.53
C TYR A 22 -1.15 -2.17 3.62
N GLN A 23 -1.01 -2.86 2.48
CA GLN A 23 -0.47 -4.23 2.46
C GLN A 23 0.99 -4.27 2.90
N TRP A 24 1.78 -3.26 2.53
CA TRP A 24 3.16 -3.17 2.95
C TRP A 24 3.30 -2.94 4.46
N ALA A 25 2.50 -2.05 5.03
CA ALA A 25 2.47 -1.82 6.47
C ALA A 25 2.02 -3.07 7.24
N ASP A 26 0.99 -3.79 6.78
CA ASP A 26 0.59 -5.08 7.37
C ASP A 26 1.75 -6.10 7.32
N TYR A 27 2.45 -6.23 6.18
CA TYR A 27 3.62 -7.12 6.09
C TYR A 27 4.70 -6.78 7.14
N LEU A 28 5.02 -5.49 7.30
CA LEU A 28 5.99 -5.06 8.31
C LEU A 28 5.52 -5.38 9.72
N ALA A 29 4.23 -5.20 10.02
CA ALA A 29 3.63 -5.58 11.30
C ALA A 29 3.72 -7.10 11.54
N ARG A 30 3.25 -7.93 10.58
CA ARG A 30 3.26 -9.41 10.72
C ARG A 30 4.65 -9.97 10.92
N THR A 31 5.66 -9.31 10.36
CA THR A 31 7.05 -9.77 10.43
C THR A 31 7.85 -9.14 11.56
N GLY A 32 7.20 -8.38 12.45
CA GLY A 32 7.83 -7.73 13.62
C GLY A 32 8.81 -6.62 13.24
N ARG A 33 8.72 -6.08 12.02
CA ARG A 33 9.58 -4.99 11.52
C ARG A 33 9.02 -3.60 11.83
N ALA A 34 7.76 -3.52 12.26
CA ALA A 34 7.07 -2.30 12.65
C ALA A 34 6.79 -2.21 14.17
N GLY A 35 7.61 -2.87 15.00
CA GLY A 35 7.40 -2.89 16.46
C GLY A 35 6.42 -3.99 16.89
N ASP A 36 5.56 -3.68 17.85
CA ASP A 36 4.53 -4.62 18.31
C ASP A 36 3.53 -4.90 17.17
N PRO A 37 3.34 -6.16 16.75
CA PRO A 37 2.52 -6.48 15.58
C PRO A 37 1.06 -6.07 15.69
N ASP A 38 0.45 -6.15 16.87
CA ASP A 38 -0.97 -5.89 17.05
C ASP A 38 -1.24 -4.38 17.08
N GLU A 39 -0.38 -3.62 17.76
CA GLU A 39 -0.44 -2.15 17.73
C GLU A 39 -0.12 -1.60 16.33
N ALA A 40 0.86 -2.16 15.62
CA ALA A 40 1.20 -1.72 14.27
C ALA A 40 0.07 -1.96 13.27
N ARG A 41 -0.63 -3.11 13.36
CA ARG A 41 -1.84 -3.35 12.54
C ARG A 41 -2.95 -2.37 12.88
N ARG A 42 -3.20 -2.14 14.17
CA ARG A 42 -4.24 -1.20 14.62
C ARG A 42 -3.99 0.21 14.09
N GLN A 43 -2.74 0.67 14.10
CA GLN A 43 -2.37 1.97 13.54
C GLN A 43 -2.55 2.01 12.01
N ASN A 44 -2.24 0.91 11.32
CA ASN A 44 -2.45 0.80 9.87
C ASN A 44 -3.94 0.87 9.51
N ASP A 45 -4.80 0.19 10.28
CA ASP A 45 -6.26 0.24 10.13
C ASP A 45 -6.79 1.66 10.41
N ASP A 46 -6.36 2.28 11.53
CA ASP A 46 -6.72 3.65 11.88
C ASP A 46 -6.28 4.69 10.83
N LEU A 47 -5.18 4.43 10.12
CA LEU A 47 -4.70 5.25 9.00
C LEU A 47 -5.61 5.05 7.78
N MET A 48 -5.86 3.80 7.39
CA MET A 48 -6.72 3.47 6.25
C MET A 48 -8.12 4.06 6.39
N ASP A 49 -8.69 4.01 7.59
CA ASP A 49 -10.01 4.57 7.89
C ASP A 49 -10.07 6.09 7.76
N ARG A 50 -8.94 6.81 7.89
CA ARG A 50 -8.88 8.27 7.68
C ARG A 50 -8.66 8.64 6.22
N TYR A 51 -8.08 7.73 5.44
CA TYR A 51 -7.83 7.93 4.02
C TYR A 51 -9.07 7.66 3.16
N ASN A 52 -9.97 6.79 3.63
CA ASN A 52 -11.29 6.53 3.04
C ASN A 52 -12.32 7.63 3.37
#